data_AF-A0A6N3X9H8-F1
#
_entry.id   AF-A0A6N3X9H8-F1
#
_cell.length_a   1.000
_cell.length_b   1.000
_cell.length_c   1.000
_cell.angle_alpha   90.00
_cell.angle_beta   90.00
_cell.angle_gamma   90.00
#
_symmetry.space_group_name_H-M   'P 1'
#
loop_
_entity.id
_entity.type
_entity.pdbx_description
1 polymer ?
#
loop_
_entity_poly.entity_id
_entity_poly.type
_entity_poly.pdbx_seq_one_letter_code
_entity_poly.pdbx_strand_id
1 'polypeptide(L)'
;MDNPPLDPPWSQRQRPPRLERRLAFTDYQQVRDFLERLEHLCEQRQRYPDLSFGRTYVNLTIYPEQDAATVGSAEEEFARAIDWLI
;
A
#
# COMPACT_ATOMS: atom_id res chain seq x y z
N MET A 1 -13.32 -25.00 -0.84
CA MET A 1 -12.48 -24.29 -1.83
C MET A 1 -12.08 -23.00 -1.16
N ASP A 2 -11.00 -23.05 -0.38
CA ASP A 2 -10.42 -21.87 0.25
C ASP A 2 -9.63 -21.13 -0.82
N ASN A 3 -10.12 -19.96 -1.21
CA ASN A 3 -9.33 -19.02 -1.99
C ASN A 3 -8.37 -18.35 -0.99
N PRO A 4 -7.05 -18.57 -1.05
CA PRO A 4 -6.13 -17.86 -0.17
C PRO A 4 -6.24 -16.36 -0.48
N PRO A 5 -6.08 -15.47 0.52
CA PRO A 5 -5.97 -14.04 0.24
C PRO A 5 -4.84 -13.85 -0.78
N LEU A 6 -5.18 -13.30 -1.94
CA LEU A 6 -4.37 -13.33 -3.16
C LEU A 6 -3.08 -12.50 -3.07
N ASP A 7 -2.81 -11.80 -1.96
CA ASP A 7 -1.57 -11.07 -1.74
C ASP A 7 -1.09 -11.19 -0.28
N PRO A 8 0.24 -11.30 -0.05
CA PRO A 8 0.78 -11.32 1.30
C PRO A 8 0.46 -10.01 2.06
N PRO A 9 0.34 -10.07 3.40
CA PRO A 9 0.16 -8.87 4.23
C PRO A 9 1.37 -7.93 4.12
N TRP A 10 1.20 -6.68 4.56
CA TRP A 10 2.28 -5.69 4.66
C TRP A 10 3.51 -6.26 5.36
N SER A 11 4.66 -6.12 4.72
CA SER A 11 5.96 -6.52 5.25
C SER A 11 6.66 -5.34 5.90
N GLN A 12 6.90 -5.43 7.22
CA GLN A 12 7.62 -4.40 7.95
C GLN A 12 9.13 -4.60 7.82
N ARG A 13 9.85 -3.52 7.51
CA ARG A 13 11.31 -3.45 7.50
C ARG A 13 11.77 -2.47 8.57
N GLN A 14 12.95 -2.70 9.13
CA GLN A 14 13.53 -1.86 10.20
C GLN A 14 14.70 -0.99 9.74
N ARG A 15 15.28 -1.25 8.54
CA ARG A 15 16.49 -0.57 8.06
C ARG A 15 16.40 -0.30 6.55
N PRO A 16 16.02 0.93 6.12
CA PRO A 16 15.28 1.92 6.91
C PRO A 16 13.88 1.40 7.31
N PRO A 17 13.25 1.96 8.37
CA PRO A 17 11.91 1.60 8.78
C PRO A 17 10.88 1.90 7.69
N ARG A 18 10.04 0.93 7.33
CA ARG A 18 8.99 1.07 6.31
C ARG A 18 8.04 -0.13 6.31
N LEU A 19 6.86 0.05 5.71
CA LEU A 19 5.95 -1.01 5.32
C LEU A 19 6.01 -1.18 3.81
N GLU A 20 6.15 -2.41 3.34
CA GLU A 20 6.17 -2.76 1.91
C GLU A 20 5.03 -3.73 1.60
N ARG A 21 4.30 -3.51 0.50
CA ARG A 21 3.31 -4.48 0.01
C ARG A 21 3.32 -4.51 -1.52
N ARG A 22 3.16 -5.71 -2.07
CA ARG A 22 2.83 -5.91 -3.48
C ARG A 22 1.41 -6.41 -3.58
N LEU A 23 0.65 -5.78 -4.48
CA LEU A 23 -0.71 -6.14 -4.83
C LEU A 23 -0.72 -6.67 -6.26
N ALA A 24 -1.39 -7.79 -6.48
CA ALA A 24 -1.58 -8.40 -7.79
C ALA A 24 -3.01 -8.19 -8.28
N PHE A 25 -3.13 -7.83 -9.55
CA PHE A 25 -4.40 -7.57 -10.22
C PHE A 25 -4.50 -8.41 -11.48
N THR A 26 -5.71 -8.79 -11.89
CA THR A 26 -5.92 -9.60 -13.10
C THR A 26 -5.53 -8.86 -14.38
N ASP A 27 -5.74 -7.54 -14.40
CA ASP A 27 -5.56 -6.71 -15.60
C ASP A 27 -5.26 -5.25 -15.25
N TYR A 28 -4.98 -4.47 -16.29
CA TYR A 28 -4.61 -3.06 -16.14
C TYR A 28 -5.79 -2.16 -15.76
N GLN A 29 -7.03 -2.55 -16.09
CA GLN A 29 -8.19 -1.76 -15.71
C GLN A 29 -8.35 -1.78 -14.19
N GLN A 30 -8.19 -2.94 -13.55
CA GLN A 30 -8.21 -3.04 -12.09
C GLN A 30 -7.05 -2.28 -11.42
N VAL A 31 -5.85 -2.29 -12.01
CA VAL A 31 -4.74 -1.46 -11.53
C VAL A 31 -5.14 0.02 -11.55
N ARG A 32 -5.74 0.49 -12.65
CA ARG A 32 -6.18 1.88 -12.78
C ARG A 32 -7.26 2.24 -11.77
N ASP A 33 -8.30 1.42 -11.64
CA ASP A 33 -9.39 1.64 -10.70
C ASP A 33 -8.88 1.71 -9.26
N PHE A 34 -7.90 0.86 -8.91
CA PHE A 34 -7.22 0.92 -7.63
C PHE A 34 -6.41 2.21 -7.44
N LEU A 35 -5.64 2.63 -8.46
CA LEU A 35 -4.83 3.86 -8.39
C LEU A 35 -5.70 5.12 -8.21
N GLU A 36 -6.84 5.21 -8.89
CA GLU A 36 -7.79 6.33 -8.75
C GLU A 36 -8.37 6.37 -7.30
N ARG A 37 -8.72 5.21 -6.72
CA ARG A 37 -9.16 5.14 -5.32
C ARG A 37 -8.05 5.49 -4.33
N LEU A 38 -6.83 5.02 -4.60
CA LEU A 38 -5.67 5.31 -3.77
C LEU A 38 -5.35 6.81 -3.79
N GLU A 39 -5.45 7.48 -4.94
CA GLU A 39 -5.27 8.92 -5.08
C GLU A 39 -6.21 9.69 -4.17
N HIS A 40 -7.52 9.40 -4.23
CA HIS A 40 -8.50 10.02 -3.34
C HIS A 40 -8.21 9.79 -1.86
N LEU A 41 -7.79 8.58 -1.48
CA LEU A 41 -7.38 8.29 -0.10
C LEU A 41 -6.15 9.11 0.31
N CYS A 42 -5.16 9.24 -0.57
CA CYS A 42 -3.94 10.02 -0.31
C CYS A 42 -4.28 11.50 -0.09
N GLU A 43 -5.14 12.08 -0.92
CA GLU A 43 -5.60 13.46 -0.78
C GLU A 43 -6.34 13.68 0.54
N GLN A 44 -7.27 12.79 0.90
CA GLN A 44 -8.01 12.88 2.16
C GLN A 44 -7.11 12.81 3.40
N ARG A 45 -6.05 12.00 3.34
CA ARG A 45 -5.11 11.81 4.45
C ARG A 45 -3.90 12.72 4.40
N GLN A 46 -3.74 13.51 3.33
CA GLN A 46 -2.55 14.31 3.05
C GLN A 46 -1.25 13.48 3.15
N ARG A 47 -1.30 12.24 2.65
CA ARG A 47 -0.22 11.27 2.79
C ARG A 47 -0.06 10.44 1.54
N TYR A 48 1.18 10.28 1.08
CA TYR A 48 1.49 9.66 -0.20
C TYR A 48 2.55 8.56 0.01
N PRO A 49 2.24 7.29 -0.31
CA PRO A 49 3.24 6.23 -0.32
C PRO A 49 4.16 6.39 -1.53
N ASP A 50 5.37 5.84 -1.45
CA ASP A 50 6.14 5.57 -2.66
C ASP A 50 5.49 4.39 -3.38
N LEU A 51 5.30 4.53 -4.69
CA LEU A 51 4.57 3.56 -5.48
C LEU A 51 5.21 3.34 -6.85
N SER A 52 5.21 2.08 -7.28
CA SER A 52 5.54 1.69 -8.65
C SER A 52 4.54 0.64 -9.11
N PHE A 53 4.12 0.70 -10.37
CA PHE A 53 3.10 -0.22 -10.89
C PHE A 53 3.45 -0.73 -12.29
N GLY A 54 2.92 -1.90 -12.59
CA GLY A 54 2.91 -2.49 -13.92
C GLY A 54 1.48 -2.72 -14.40
N ARG A 55 1.32 -3.51 -15.46
CA ARG A 55 0.00 -3.81 -16.03
C ARG A 55 -0.90 -4.65 -15.12
N THR A 56 -0.34 -5.34 -14.13
CA THR A 56 -1.04 -6.34 -13.30
C THR A 56 -0.57 -6.32 -11.85
N TYR A 57 0.14 -5.28 -11.42
CA TYR A 57 0.61 -5.18 -10.04
C TYR A 57 0.89 -3.74 -9.63
N VAL A 58 0.80 -3.50 -8.32
CA VAL A 58 1.25 -2.27 -7.67
C VAL A 58 2.15 -2.65 -6.51
N ASN A 59 3.34 -2.04 -6.42
CA ASN A 59 4.19 -2.07 -5.24
C ASN A 59 4.00 -0.77 -4.47
N LEU A 60 3.84 -0.88 -3.16
CA LEU A 60 3.64 0.23 -2.24
C LEU A 60 4.70 0.18 -1.15
N THR A 61 5.27 1.34 -0.85
CA THR A 61 6.17 1.54 0.28
C THR A 61 5.69 2.72 1.11
N ILE A 62 5.40 2.49 2.39
CA ILE A 62 5.06 3.52 3.35
C ILE A 62 6.26 3.74 4.26
N TYR A 63 6.87 4.91 4.17
CA TYR A 63 7.88 5.37 5.11
C TYR A 63 7.23 6.06 6.30
N PRO A 64 7.82 6.00 7.50
CA PRO A 64 7.37 6.80 8.63
C PRO A 64 7.57 8.30 8.38
N GLU A 65 6.78 9.13 9.06
CA GLU A 65 6.99 10.59 9.03
C GLU A 65 8.27 10.99 9.77
N GLN A 66 8.89 12.09 9.32
CA GLN A 66 9.95 12.81 10.04
C GLN A 66 11.12 11.93 10.54
N ASP A 67 11.70 11.10 9.66
CA ASP A 67 12.86 10.22 9.97
C ASP A 67 12.67 9.33 11.22
N ALA A 68 11.43 9.00 11.59
CA ALA A 68 11.20 8.19 12.77
C ALA A 68 11.90 6.83 12.66
N ALA A 69 12.46 6.36 13.77
CA ALA A 69 13.23 5.11 13.82
C ALA A 69 12.37 3.84 13.61
N THR A 70 11.05 3.97 13.67
CA THR A 70 10.09 2.87 13.56
C THR A 70 8.85 3.31 12.77
N VAL A 71 8.18 2.34 12.15
CA VAL A 71 6.81 2.49 11.66
C VAL A 71 5.90 2.76 12.85
N GLY A 72 5.09 3.82 12.79
CA GLY A 72 4.14 4.20 13.84
C GLY A 72 2.70 3.87 13.48
N SER A 73 1.79 4.23 14.37
CA SER A 73 0.36 3.92 14.21
C SER A 73 -0.29 4.63 13.01
N ALA A 74 0.24 5.78 12.58
CA ALA A 74 -0.26 6.50 11.41
C ALA A 74 0.02 5.70 10.12
N GLU A 75 1.22 5.13 9.99
CA GLU A 75 1.60 4.27 8.88
C GLU A 75 0.75 2.99 8.85
N GLU A 76 0.51 2.37 10.01
CA GLU A 76 -0.31 1.16 10.14
C GLU A 76 -1.80 1.44 9.86
N GLU A 77 -2.33 2.59 10.26
CA GLU A 77 -3.69 3.00 9.92
C GLU A 77 -3.82 3.27 8.42
N PHE A 78 -2.84 3.93 7.82
CA PHE A 78 -2.84 4.19 6.38
C PHE A 78 -2.73 2.89 5.58
N ALA A 79 -1.85 1.96 5.98
CA ALA A 79 -1.75 0.62 5.41
C ALA A 79 -3.10 -0.12 5.47
N ARG A 80 -3.79 -0.10 6.62
CA ARG A 80 -5.13 -0.69 6.76
C ARG A 80 -6.17 -0.01 5.89
N ALA A 81 -6.10 1.31 5.72
CA ALA A 81 -7.02 2.03 4.84
C ALA A 81 -6.83 1.64 3.36
N ILE A 82 -5.58 1.42 2.93
CA ILE A 82 -5.27 0.91 1.58
C ILE A 82 -5.83 -0.50 1.39
N ASP A 83 -5.77 -1.35 2.42
CA ASP A 83 -6.30 -2.71 2.35
C ASP A 83 -7.81 -2.77 2.09
N TRP A 84 -8.56 -1.71 2.40
CA TRP A 84 -9.99 -1.61 2.10
C TRP A 84 -10.30 -1.19 0.65
N LEU A 85 -9.29 -0.86 -0.14
CA LEU A 85 -9.47 -0.43 -1.54
C LEU A 85 -9.48 -1.60 -2.54
N ILE A 86 -9.01 -2.78 -2.12
CA ILE A 86 -8.87 -4.01 -2.92
C ILE A 86 -10.03 -4.99 -2.71
#